data_AF-A0A257PY97-F1
#
_entry.id   AF-A0A257PY97-F1
#
_cell.length_a   1.000
_cell.length_b   1.000
_cell.length_c   1.000
_cell.angle_alpha   90.00
_cell.angle_beta   90.00
_cell.angle_gamma   90.00
#
_symmetry.space_group_name_H-M   'P 1'
#
loop_
_entity.id
_entity.type
_entity.pdbx_description
1 polymer ?
#
loop_
_entity_poly.entity_id
_entity_poly.type
_entity_poly.pdbx_seq_one_letter_code
_entity_poly.pdbx_strand_id
1 'polypeptide(L)'
;MGQVLHGSATTTEAVRRAIQNSQESLRALANRYGINQKTVRQWRDRSSVTDLPTGPKERKSTVLTVEEEAMVVAFRRHTLLPLDDCLYALRPTIPHLTRSSLHRCLQRHGISRLP
;
A
#
# COMPACT_ATOMS: atom_id res chain seq x y z
N MET A 1 -13.03 -15.81 5.00
CA MET A 1 -13.09 -14.48 4.33
C MET A 1 -12.51 -14.65 2.94
N GLY A 2 -13.20 -14.17 1.90
CA GLY A 2 -12.76 -14.35 0.51
C GLY A 2 -11.43 -13.65 0.23
N GLN A 3 -10.59 -14.26 -0.60
CA GLN A 3 -9.32 -13.67 -1.01
C GLN A 3 -9.60 -12.39 -1.83
N VAL A 4 -9.12 -11.25 -1.37
CA VAL A 4 -9.18 -9.99 -2.13
C VAL A 4 -7.93 -9.91 -3.00
N LEU A 5 -8.06 -10.37 -4.24
CA LEU A 5 -7.03 -10.26 -5.26
C LEU A 5 -7.20 -8.98 -6.08
N HIS A 6 -6.11 -8.48 -6.62
CA HIS A 6 -6.18 -7.45 -7.67
C HIS A 6 -6.92 -8.01 -8.89
N GLY A 7 -7.74 -7.19 -9.57
CA GLY A 7 -8.56 -7.64 -10.71
C GLY A 7 -7.76 -8.24 -11.89
N SER A 8 -6.47 -7.94 -11.98
CA SER A 8 -5.54 -8.50 -12.98
C SER A 8 -4.70 -9.68 -12.46
N ALA A 9 -4.95 -10.17 -11.25
CA ALA A 9 -4.16 -11.26 -10.69
C ALA A 9 -4.48 -12.60 -11.36
N THR A 10 -3.52 -13.13 -12.12
CA THR A 10 -3.67 -14.44 -12.79
C THR A 10 -3.55 -15.62 -11.84
N THR A 11 -2.83 -15.47 -10.71
CA THR A 11 -2.61 -16.56 -9.75
C THR A 11 -3.41 -16.32 -8.47
N THR A 12 -4.29 -17.27 -8.14
CA THR A 12 -5.04 -17.29 -6.89
C THR A 12 -4.24 -17.97 -5.78
N GLU A 13 -4.65 -17.82 -4.52
CA GLU A 13 -3.99 -18.50 -3.39
C GLU A 13 -4.00 -20.02 -3.56
N ALA A 14 -5.10 -20.57 -4.07
CA ALA A 14 -5.22 -22.00 -4.36
C ALA A 14 -4.16 -22.46 -5.38
N VAL A 15 -3.98 -21.70 -6.48
CA VAL A 15 -2.95 -21.99 -7.49
C VAL A 15 -1.54 -21.87 -6.89
N ARG A 16 -1.28 -20.84 -6.09
CA ARG A 16 0.04 -20.62 -5.44
C ARG A 16 0.37 -21.76 -4.48
N ARG A 17 -0.61 -22.22 -3.69
CA ARG A 17 -0.47 -23.37 -2.78
C ARG A 17 -0.25 -24.67 -3.53
N ALA A 18 -0.95 -24.88 -4.65
CA ALA A 18 -0.75 -26.03 -5.51
C ALA A 18 0.65 -26.05 -6.14
N ILE A 19 1.20 -24.89 -6.51
CA ILE A 19 2.58 -24.76 -7.03
C ILE A 19 3.61 -25.11 -5.94
N GLN A 20 3.42 -24.64 -4.70
CA GLN A 20 4.35 -24.93 -3.60
C GLN A 20 4.41 -26.41 -3.22
N ASN A 21 3.26 -27.10 -3.23
CA ASN A 21 3.16 -28.51 -2.82
C ASN A 21 3.48 -29.51 -3.94
N SER A 22 3.67 -29.04 -5.19
CA SER A 22 3.88 -29.91 -6.34
C SER A 22 5.35 -30.24 -6.57
N GLN A 23 5.64 -31.51 -6.87
CA GLN A 23 6.94 -32.01 -7.33
C GLN A 23 7.06 -31.99 -8.87
N GLU A 24 6.04 -31.51 -9.58
CA GLU A 24 6.05 -31.42 -11.04
C GLU A 24 7.09 -30.42 -11.56
N SER A 25 7.49 -30.59 -12.82
CA SER A 25 8.40 -29.65 -13.48
C SER A 25 7.78 -28.25 -13.61
N LEU A 26 8.62 -27.21 -13.62
CA LEU A 26 8.18 -25.83 -13.82
C LEU A 26 7.39 -25.65 -15.12
N ARG A 27 7.76 -26.40 -16.18
CA ARG A 27 7.10 -26.37 -17.48
C ARG A 27 5.70 -26.99 -17.45
N ALA A 28 5.52 -28.09 -16.73
CA ALA A 28 4.20 -28.73 -16.55
C ALA A 28 3.23 -27.79 -15.82
N LEU A 29 3.66 -27.19 -14.71
CA LEU A 29 2.86 -26.25 -13.94
C LEU A 29 2.56 -24.96 -14.72
N ALA A 30 3.53 -24.44 -15.47
CA ALA A 30 3.34 -23.27 -16.32
C ALA A 30 2.25 -23.51 -17.38
N ASN A 31 2.29 -24.66 -18.05
CA ASN A 31 1.30 -25.04 -19.05
C ASN A 31 -0.08 -25.25 -18.42
N ARG A 32 -0.15 -25.93 -17.27
CA ARG A 32 -1.42 -26.23 -16.57
C ARG A 32 -2.16 -24.98 -16.12
N TYR A 33 -1.43 -24.00 -15.59
CA TYR A 33 -2.02 -22.77 -15.03
C TYR A 33 -1.97 -21.58 -16.00
N GLY A 34 -1.43 -21.74 -17.21
CA GLY A 34 -1.33 -20.66 -18.20
C GLY A 34 -0.45 -19.49 -17.72
N ILE A 35 0.61 -19.77 -16.96
CA ILE A 35 1.52 -18.76 -16.39
C ILE A 35 2.97 -18.99 -16.84
N ASN A 36 3.80 -17.95 -16.73
CA ASN A 36 5.21 -18.05 -17.06
C ASN A 36 5.94 -18.98 -16.06
N GLN A 37 6.88 -19.81 -16.53
CA GLN A 37 7.73 -20.64 -15.68
C GLN A 37 8.48 -19.83 -14.61
N LYS A 38 8.83 -18.57 -14.88
CA LYS A 38 9.42 -17.65 -13.89
C LYS A 38 8.47 -17.39 -12.71
N THR A 39 7.17 -17.26 -12.98
CA THR A 39 6.13 -17.09 -11.95
C THR A 39 5.96 -18.35 -11.13
N VAL A 40 6.01 -19.53 -11.76
CA VAL A 40 5.99 -20.82 -11.05
C VAL A 40 7.20 -20.93 -10.10
N ARG A 41 8.41 -20.67 -10.60
CA ARG A 41 9.63 -20.69 -9.79
C ARG A 41 9.52 -19.72 -8.61
N GLN A 42 9.11 -18.49 -8.87
CA GLN A 42 8.93 -17.47 -7.84
C GLN A 42 7.96 -17.92 -6.73
N TRP A 43 6.81 -18.51 -7.08
CA TRP A 43 5.85 -18.96 -6.08
C TRP A 43 6.30 -20.21 -5.32
N ARG A 44 7.07 -21.10 -5.96
CA ARG A 44 7.64 -22.27 -5.30
C ARG A 44 8.69 -21.90 -4.26
N ASP A 45 9.48 -20.86 -4.51
CA ASP A 45 10.57 -20.43 -3.62
C ASP A 45 10.09 -19.49 -2.49
N ARG A 46 8.85 -18.98 -2.55
CA ARG A 46 8.28 -18.12 -1.50
C ARG A 46 7.84 -18.94 -0.28
N SER A 47 7.96 -18.36 0.90
CA SER A 47 7.46 -18.95 2.16
C SER A 47 5.96 -18.73 2.41
N SER A 48 5.33 -17.80 1.69
CA SER A 48 3.91 -17.48 1.82
C SER A 48 3.21 -17.38 0.47
N VAL A 49 1.93 -17.75 0.46
CA VAL A 49 1.00 -17.63 -0.68
C VAL A 49 0.17 -16.34 -0.65
N THR A 50 0.20 -15.63 0.47
CA THR A 50 -0.56 -14.38 0.65
C THR A 50 0.08 -13.24 -0.14
N ASP A 51 -0.76 -12.33 -0.63
CA ASP A 51 -0.27 -11.08 -1.20
C ASP A 51 0.24 -10.18 -0.09
N LEU A 52 1.49 -9.75 -0.22
CA LEU A 52 2.08 -8.74 0.64
C LEU A 52 1.81 -7.35 0.06
N PRO A 53 1.60 -6.34 0.93
CA PRO A 53 1.52 -4.96 0.49
C PRO A 53 2.74 -4.62 -0.37
N THR A 54 2.50 -4.13 -1.58
CA THR A 54 3.58 -3.64 -2.45
C THR A 54 3.91 -2.21 -2.05
N GLY A 55 5.19 -1.94 -1.77
CA GLY A 55 5.69 -0.61 -1.42
C GLY A 55 6.63 -0.60 -0.22
N PRO A 56 7.08 0.59 0.22
CA PRO A 56 7.93 0.74 1.39
C PRO A 56 7.26 0.17 2.64
N LYS A 57 8.05 -0.52 3.49
CA LYS A 57 7.59 -1.03 4.79
C LYS A 57 7.05 0.10 5.67
N GLU A 58 7.76 1.22 5.67
CA GLU A 58 7.36 2.44 6.37
C GLU A 58 6.80 3.44 5.35
N ARG A 59 5.50 3.75 5.48
CA ARG A 59 4.86 4.78 4.65
C ARG A 59 5.36 6.14 5.13
N LYS A 60 6.13 6.85 4.30
CA LYS A 60 6.63 8.20 4.60
C LYS A 60 6.21 9.19 3.54
N SER A 61 6.16 10.46 3.89
CA SER A 61 6.03 11.53 2.91
C SER A 61 7.36 11.70 2.16
N THR A 62 7.31 11.95 0.85
CA THR A 62 8.47 12.40 0.07
C THR A 62 8.53 13.92 -0.03
N VAL A 63 7.50 14.62 0.48
CA VAL A 63 7.31 16.07 0.35
C VAL A 63 7.40 16.80 1.68
N LEU A 64 7.03 16.12 2.78
CA LEU A 64 7.02 16.70 4.12
C LEU A 64 8.15 16.08 4.93
N THR A 65 8.83 16.90 5.72
CA THR A 65 9.75 16.39 6.74
C THR A 65 8.97 15.73 7.89
N VAL A 66 9.68 15.05 8.78
CA VAL A 66 9.07 14.41 9.96
C VAL A 66 8.44 15.47 10.87
N GLU A 67 9.08 16.62 11.01
CA GLU A 67 8.65 17.75 11.83
C GLU A 67 7.41 18.42 11.22
N GLU A 68 7.40 18.65 9.91
CA GLU A 68 6.25 19.19 9.19
C GLU A 68 5.03 18.27 9.28
N GLU A 69 5.27 16.96 9.14
CA GLU A 69 4.23 15.94 9.30
C GLU A 69 3.66 15.94 10.72
N ALA A 70 4.52 16.01 11.75
CA ALA A 70 4.09 16.11 13.13
C ALA A 70 3.28 17.40 13.39
N MET A 71 3.69 18.53 12.82
CA MET A 71 2.97 19.79 12.93
C MET A 71 1.59 19.72 12.29
N VAL A 72 1.48 19.17 11.08
CA VAL A 72 0.19 18.95 10.39
C VAL A 72 -0.75 18.07 11.24
N VAL A 73 -0.23 16.96 11.78
CA VAL A 73 -1.01 16.02 12.59
C VAL A 73 -1.48 16.67 13.89
N ALA A 74 -0.58 17.38 14.58
CA ALA A 74 -0.91 18.12 15.78
C ALA A 74 -1.99 19.17 15.48
N PHE A 75 -1.78 20.02 14.46
CA PHE A 75 -2.72 21.06 14.08
C PHE A 75 -4.12 20.51 13.80
N ARG A 76 -4.22 19.43 13.01
CA ARG A 76 -5.51 18.81 12.68
C ARG A 76 -6.22 18.25 13.92
N ARG A 77 -5.49 17.63 14.84
CA ARG A 77 -6.08 17.06 16.08
C ARG A 77 -6.59 18.12 17.05
N HIS A 78 -5.98 19.31 17.06
CA HIS A 78 -6.38 20.39 17.96
C HIS A 78 -7.49 21.27 17.40
N THR A 79 -7.45 21.57 16.10
CA THR A 79 -8.37 22.53 15.48
C THR A 79 -9.61 21.87 14.89
N LEU A 80 -9.53 20.60 14.50
CA LEU A 80 -10.59 19.86 13.78
C LEU A 80 -11.12 20.62 12.55
N LEU A 81 -10.30 21.52 11.98
CA LEU A 81 -10.67 22.30 10.82
C LEU A 81 -10.80 21.39 9.58
N PRO A 82 -11.68 21.73 8.62
CA PRO A 82 -11.72 21.11 7.30
C PRO A 82 -10.36 21.13 6.58
N LEU A 83 -10.22 20.28 5.56
CA LEU A 83 -8.94 20.10 4.83
C LEU A 83 -8.40 21.42 4.27
N ASP A 84 -9.26 22.21 3.63
CA ASP A 84 -8.87 23.44 2.94
C ASP A 84 -8.54 24.57 3.95
N ASP A 85 -9.21 24.59 5.10
CA ASP A 85 -8.91 25.53 6.18
C ASP A 85 -7.59 25.19 6.87
N CYS A 86 -7.31 23.89 7.10
CA CYS A 86 -5.99 23.44 7.55
C CYS A 86 -4.89 23.83 6.56
N LEU A 87 -5.15 23.69 5.26
CA LEU A 87 -4.19 24.07 4.23
C LEU A 87 -3.90 25.57 4.30
N TYR A 88 -4.94 26.40 4.38
CA TYR A 88 -4.78 27.86 4.48
C TYR A 88 -3.98 28.26 5.72
N ALA A 89 -4.31 27.69 6.89
CA ALA A 89 -3.66 28.02 8.15
C ALA A 89 -2.19 27.57 8.23
N LEU A 90 -1.83 26.45 7.62
CA LEU A 90 -0.48 25.87 7.69
C LEU A 90 0.46 26.39 6.60
N ARG A 91 -0.07 26.95 5.50
CA ARG A 91 0.72 27.41 4.35
C ARG A 91 1.76 28.49 4.66
N PRO A 92 1.51 29.45 5.58
CA PRO A 92 2.54 30.40 6.00
C PRO A 92 3.77 29.73 6.63
N THR A 93 3.60 28.59 7.31
CA THR A 93 4.67 27.85 7.99
C THR A 93 5.28 26.76 7.09
N ILE A 94 4.48 26.13 6.22
CA ILE A 94 4.92 25.13 5.24
C ILE A 94 4.54 25.62 3.84
N PRO A 95 5.35 26.46 3.18
CA PRO A 95 5.00 27.09 1.91
C PRO A 95 4.77 26.10 0.74
N HIS A 96 5.46 24.94 0.77
CA HIS A 96 5.32 23.86 -0.21
C HIS A 96 4.21 22.87 0.12
N LEU A 97 3.41 23.11 1.18
CA LEU A 97 2.27 22.27 1.49
C LEU A 97 1.23 22.39 0.38
N THR A 98 0.87 21.25 -0.21
CA THR A 98 -0.19 21.15 -1.21
C THR A 98 -1.39 20.46 -0.57
N ARG A 99 -2.58 20.71 -1.14
CA ARG A 99 -3.80 19.99 -0.74
C ARG A 99 -3.62 18.47 -0.76
N SER A 100 -2.93 17.96 -1.78
CA SER A 100 -2.67 16.53 -1.95
C SER A 100 -1.67 15.97 -0.93
N SER A 101 -0.59 16.69 -0.63
CA SER A 101 0.37 16.24 0.41
C SER A 101 -0.26 16.30 1.80
N LEU A 102 -1.05 17.33 2.10
CA LEU A 102 -1.85 17.43 3.32
C LEU A 102 -2.84 16.26 3.44
N HIS A 103 -3.67 16.03 2.43
CA HIS A 103 -4.65 14.94 2.46
C HIS A 103 -4.00 13.56 2.66
N ARG A 104 -2.91 13.26 1.93
CA ARG A 104 -2.17 11.99 2.07
C ARG A 104 -1.55 11.85 3.46
N CYS A 105 -1.04 12.93 4.04
CA CYS A 105 -0.56 12.96 5.42
C CYS A 105 -1.69 12.58 6.40
N LEU A 106 -2.82 13.30 6.36
CA LEU A 106 -3.95 13.03 7.25
C LEU A 106 -4.52 11.61 7.08
N GLN A 107 -4.58 11.11 5.84
CA GLN A 107 -5.03 9.75 5.54
C GLN A 107 -4.10 8.68 6.12
N ARG A 108 -2.78 8.91 6.06
CA ARG A 108 -1.77 7.99 6.64
C ARG A 108 -1.91 7.90 8.16
N HIS A 109 -2.29 9.00 8.81
CA HIS A 109 -2.52 9.10 10.25
C HIS A 109 -3.95 8.79 10.69
N GLY A 110 -4.83 8.39 9.76
CA GLY A 110 -6.22 8.02 10.08
C GLY A 110 -7.13 9.17 10.51
N ILE A 111 -6.73 10.42 10.26
CA ILE A 111 -7.43 11.65 10.70
C ILE A 111 -7.94 12.52 9.54
N SER A 112 -8.10 11.91 8.36
CA SER A 112 -8.62 12.62 7.17
C SER A 112 -10.11 12.96 7.29
N ARG A 113 -10.88 12.12 7.98
CA ARG A 113 -12.29 12.37 8.29
C ARG A 113 -12.39 13.04 9.66
N LEU A 114 -13.26 14.04 9.76
CA LEU A 114 -13.64 14.62 11.05
C LEU A 114 -14.59 13.64 11.76
N PRO A 115 -14.57 13.57 13.09
CA PRO A 115 -15.53 12.79 13.87
C PRO A 115 -16.97 13.27 13.67
#